data_AF-A0A6N9RMC9-F1
#
_entry.id   AF-A0A6N9RMC9-F1
#
_cell.length_a   1.000
_cell.length_b   1.000
_cell.length_c   1.000
_cell.angle_alpha   90.00
_cell.angle_beta   90.00
_cell.angle_gamma   90.00
#
_symmetry.space_group_name_H-M   'P 1'
#
loop_
_entity.id
_entity.type
_entity.pdbx_description
1 polymer ?
#
loop_
_entity_poly.entity_id
_entity_poly.type
_entity_poly.pdbx_seq_one_letter_code
_entity_poly.pdbx_strand_id
1 'polypeptide(L)'
;MNAGLAALLVLAGCSPALNWREVRPEGTRLNLLLPCKPDKAQKVVPLGGRATPLSMLGCDADGATFAVAIADVGDPLQAASVLALWQDLTLANMKATRASRQLLLLNVPGASPGIPVTRLQAQGQRGDGTAVSGQAAYFAQGSQLFQVVMYAPHITPDVAETFFSSLKFE
;
A
#
# COMPACT_ATOMS: atom_id res chain seq x y z
N MET A 1 3.00 -12.53 -62.92
CA MET A 1 3.06 -13.46 -61.78
C MET A 1 3.60 -12.71 -60.58
N ASN A 2 2.81 -12.69 -59.51
CA ASN A 2 2.95 -11.92 -58.28
C ASN A 2 4.23 -12.26 -57.50
N ALA A 3 4.74 -11.31 -56.72
CA ALA A 3 4.79 -11.44 -55.26
C ALA A 3 5.35 -10.15 -54.64
N GLY A 4 4.46 -9.32 -54.08
CA GLY A 4 4.86 -8.28 -53.13
C GLY A 4 5.16 -8.92 -51.77
N LEU A 5 6.37 -8.69 -51.24
CA LEU A 5 6.71 -9.03 -49.86
C LEU A 5 6.06 -7.98 -48.93
N ALA A 6 4.99 -8.37 -48.26
CA ALA A 6 4.44 -7.63 -47.13
C ALA A 6 5.19 -8.05 -45.85
N ALA A 7 6.03 -7.15 -45.33
CA ALA A 7 6.64 -7.30 -44.02
C ALA A 7 5.59 -6.97 -42.94
N LEU A 8 5.09 -8.00 -42.25
CA LEU A 8 4.26 -7.86 -41.06
C LEU A 8 5.16 -7.46 -39.87
N LEU A 9 5.16 -6.17 -39.54
CA LEU A 9 5.63 -5.67 -38.25
C LEU A 9 4.64 -6.10 -37.17
N VAL A 10 4.95 -7.19 -36.47
CA VAL A 10 4.24 -7.58 -35.24
C VAL A 10 4.74 -6.65 -34.13
N LEU A 11 4.01 -5.56 -33.89
CA LEU A 11 4.14 -4.77 -32.67
C LEU A 11 3.61 -5.61 -31.51
N ALA A 12 4.48 -6.44 -30.92
CA ALA A 12 4.29 -6.90 -29.57
C ALA A 12 4.34 -5.66 -28.67
N GLY A 13 3.20 -5.05 -28.41
CA GLY A 13 3.07 -3.96 -27.45
C GLY A 13 3.44 -4.50 -26.08
N CYS A 14 4.69 -4.34 -25.68
CA CYS A 14 5.14 -4.57 -24.32
C CYS A 14 4.41 -3.59 -23.40
N SER A 15 3.24 -3.96 -22.89
CA SER A 15 2.65 -3.25 -21.76
C SER A 15 3.59 -3.47 -20.57
N PRO A 16 4.08 -2.42 -19.90
CA PRO A 16 4.94 -2.58 -18.74
C PRO A 16 4.22 -3.40 -17.67
N ALA A 17 4.95 -4.28 -16.97
CA ALA A 17 4.40 -5.14 -15.90
C ALA A 17 3.70 -4.32 -14.81
N LEU A 18 4.09 -3.05 -14.64
CA LEU A 18 3.51 -2.08 -13.74
C LEU A 18 2.94 -0.90 -14.55
N ASN A 19 1.62 -0.76 -14.55
CA ASN A 19 0.88 0.33 -15.19
C ASN A 19 0.43 1.33 -14.12
N TRP A 20 1.38 2.17 -13.72
CA TRP A 20 1.18 3.20 -12.69
C TRP A 20 0.09 4.18 -13.10
N ARG A 21 -0.91 4.30 -12.23
CA ARG A 21 -2.03 5.22 -12.39
C ARG A 21 -2.29 5.94 -11.08
N GLU A 22 -2.70 7.18 -11.21
CA GLU A 22 -3.16 7.99 -10.10
C GLU A 22 -4.50 7.46 -9.57
N VAL A 23 -4.63 7.37 -8.25
CA VAL A 23 -5.81 6.88 -7.55
C VAL A 23 -6.11 7.83 -6.40
N ARG A 24 -7.39 8.15 -6.23
CA ARG A 24 -7.91 8.95 -5.11
C ARG A 24 -8.95 8.13 -4.37
N PRO A 25 -8.64 7.59 -3.18
CA PRO A 25 -9.61 6.84 -2.42
C PRO A 25 -10.81 7.71 -2.02
N GLU A 26 -12.01 7.17 -2.22
CA GLU A 26 -13.27 7.90 -2.00
C GLU A 26 -13.38 8.42 -0.56
N GLY A 27 -13.90 9.64 -0.41
CA GLY A 27 -14.09 10.25 0.90
C GLY A 27 -12.80 10.69 1.60
N THR A 28 -11.67 10.76 0.88
CA THR A 28 -10.39 11.21 1.43
C THR A 28 -9.73 12.23 0.51
N ARG A 29 -8.77 12.98 1.04
CA ARG A 29 -7.86 13.83 0.24
C ARG A 29 -6.60 13.09 -0.21
N LEU A 30 -6.48 11.79 0.06
CA LEU A 30 -5.28 11.05 -0.30
C LEU A 30 -5.21 10.87 -1.81
N ASN A 31 -4.03 11.12 -2.37
CA ASN A 31 -3.68 10.81 -3.74
C ASN A 31 -2.39 9.96 -3.75
N LEU A 32 -2.38 8.91 -4.56
CA LEU A 32 -1.28 7.96 -4.67
C LEU A 32 -1.27 7.26 -6.03
N LEU A 33 -0.18 6.56 -6.33
CA LEU A 33 -0.09 5.67 -7.48
C LEU A 33 -0.40 4.22 -7.10
N LEU A 34 -1.10 3.50 -7.98
CA LEU A 34 -1.15 2.03 -7.96
C LEU A 34 -0.68 1.48 -9.33
N PRO A 35 0.00 0.32 -9.38
CA PRO A 35 0.57 -0.21 -10.62
C PRO A 35 -0.43 -0.95 -11.50
N CYS A 36 -1.70 -0.98 -11.12
CA CYS A 36 -2.77 -1.68 -11.80
C CYS A 36 -4.11 -1.04 -11.47
N LYS A 37 -5.17 -1.46 -12.17
CA LYS A 37 -6.54 -1.05 -11.80
C LYS A 37 -6.87 -1.68 -10.44
N PRO A 38 -7.20 -0.87 -9.41
CA PRO A 38 -7.54 -1.42 -8.10
C PRO A 38 -8.95 -2.01 -8.09
N ASP A 39 -9.08 -3.12 -7.38
CA ASP A 39 -10.36 -3.57 -6.86
C ASP A 39 -10.66 -2.86 -5.54
N LYS A 40 -11.96 -2.77 -5.22
CA LYS A 40 -12.45 -2.16 -3.98
C LYS A 40 -12.97 -3.23 -3.05
N ALA A 41 -12.68 -3.09 -1.76
CA ALA A 41 -13.24 -3.95 -0.73
C ALA A 41 -13.56 -3.14 0.52
N GLN A 42 -14.55 -3.59 1.28
CA GLN A 42 -14.89 -3.01 2.57
C GLN A 42 -15.10 -4.12 3.58
N LYS A 43 -14.58 -3.94 4.80
CA LYS A 43 -14.80 -4.86 5.92
C LYS A 43 -14.91 -4.08 7.22
N VAL A 44 -15.57 -4.63 8.21
CA VAL A 44 -15.54 -4.08 9.58
C VAL A 44 -14.47 -4.82 10.36
N VAL A 45 -13.57 -4.09 11.02
CA VAL A 45 -12.48 -4.67 11.84
C VAL A 45 -12.46 -4.04 13.23
N PRO A 46 -12.00 -4.78 14.26
CA PRO A 46 -11.78 -4.22 15.58
C PRO A 46 -10.50 -3.37 15.58
N LEU A 47 -10.60 -2.08 15.25
CA LEU A 47 -9.47 -1.16 15.22
C LEU A 47 -9.52 -0.25 16.44
N GLY A 48 -8.49 -0.29 17.29
CA GLY A 48 -8.50 0.43 18.58
C GLY A 48 -9.60 -0.05 19.54
N GLY A 49 -10.01 -1.32 19.43
CA GLY A 49 -11.09 -1.89 20.26
C GLY A 49 -12.51 -1.52 19.82
N ARG A 50 -12.67 -0.78 18.71
CA ARG A 50 -13.97 -0.40 18.15
C ARG A 50 -14.20 -1.09 16.82
N ALA A 51 -15.46 -1.45 16.54
CA ALA A 51 -15.85 -1.94 15.23
C ALA A 51 -15.80 -0.78 14.23
N THR A 52 -14.78 -0.77 13.37
CA THR A 52 -14.49 0.33 12.46
C THR A 52 -14.59 -0.15 11.01
N PRO A 53 -15.39 0.51 10.15
CA PRO A 53 -15.36 0.24 8.71
C PRO A 53 -13.97 0.54 8.15
N LEU A 54 -13.43 -0.43 7.41
CA LEU A 54 -12.17 -0.34 6.72
C LEU A 54 -12.42 -0.43 5.22
N SER A 55 -12.19 0.68 4.52
CA SER A 55 -12.26 0.77 3.06
C SER A 55 -10.89 0.48 2.47
N MET A 56 -10.83 -0.37 1.45
CA MET A 56 -9.58 -0.82 0.85
C MET A 56 -9.62 -0.70 -0.66
N LEU A 57 -8.48 -0.29 -1.23
CA LEU A 57 -8.18 -0.38 -2.64
C LEU A 57 -6.89 -1.17 -2.79
N GLY A 58 -6.84 -2.10 -3.72
CA GLY A 58 -5.61 -2.84 -3.97
C GLY A 58 -5.64 -3.62 -5.26
N CYS A 59 -4.47 -4.07 -5.68
CA CYS A 59 -4.33 -4.96 -6.82
C CYS A 59 -3.00 -5.72 -6.74
N ASP A 60 -2.94 -6.83 -7.48
CA ASP A 60 -1.73 -7.62 -7.65
C ASP A 60 -1.09 -7.28 -9.02
N ALA A 61 0.20 -6.97 -9.01
CA ALA A 61 0.98 -6.75 -10.22
C ALA A 61 2.43 -7.19 -10.01
N ASP A 62 3.02 -7.80 -11.04
CA ASP A 62 4.41 -8.25 -11.04
C ASP A 62 4.81 -9.12 -9.82
N GLY A 63 3.90 -10.00 -9.39
CA GLY A 63 4.13 -10.87 -8.23
C GLY A 63 4.08 -10.19 -6.86
N ALA A 64 3.65 -8.92 -6.81
CA ALA A 64 3.47 -8.14 -5.60
C ALA A 64 2.01 -7.70 -5.41
N THR A 65 1.56 -7.67 -4.16
CA THR A 65 0.27 -7.10 -3.76
C THR A 65 0.51 -5.66 -3.29
N PHE A 66 -0.29 -4.72 -3.80
CA PHE A 66 -0.30 -3.32 -3.39
C PHE A 66 -1.68 -2.97 -2.83
N ALA A 67 -1.73 -2.32 -1.68
CA ALA A 67 -2.99 -1.93 -1.07
C ALA A 67 -2.90 -0.60 -0.31
N VAL A 68 -4.01 0.12 -0.30
CA VAL A 68 -4.31 1.22 0.62
C VAL A 68 -5.56 0.88 1.39
N ALA A 69 -5.50 1.01 2.71
CA ALA A 69 -6.59 0.77 3.64
C ALA A 69 -6.84 2.02 4.47
N ILE A 70 -8.11 2.37 4.64
CA ILE A 70 -8.56 3.61 5.26
C ILE A 70 -9.58 3.29 6.34
N ALA A 71 -9.37 3.85 7.52
CA ALA A 71 -10.30 3.81 8.64
C ALA A 71 -10.52 5.21 9.19
N ASP A 72 -11.72 5.50 9.67
CA ASP A 72 -11.99 6.72 10.42
C ASP A 72 -12.24 6.37 11.88
N VAL A 73 -11.43 6.91 12.80
CA VAL A 73 -11.57 6.67 14.24
C VAL A 73 -12.54 7.65 14.91
N GLY A 74 -13.03 8.65 14.18
CA GLY A 74 -13.91 9.73 14.63
C GLY A 74 -13.25 10.77 15.53
N ASP A 75 -12.35 10.35 16.42
CA ASP A 75 -11.59 11.22 17.33
C ASP A 75 -10.12 11.30 16.90
N PRO A 76 -9.65 12.46 16.38
CA PRO A 76 -8.26 12.65 15.98
C PRO A 76 -7.23 12.41 17.09
N LEU A 77 -7.62 12.56 18.37
CA LEU A 77 -6.71 12.32 19.50
C LEU A 77 -6.31 10.85 19.64
N GLN A 78 -7.12 9.94 19.10
CA GLN A 78 -6.84 8.50 19.08
C GLN A 78 -5.98 8.08 17.90
N ALA A 79 -5.74 8.96 16.93
CA ALA A 79 -5.12 8.58 15.67
C ALA A 79 -3.73 7.94 15.84
N ALA A 80 -2.85 8.58 16.62
CA ALA A 80 -1.49 8.09 16.81
C ALA A 80 -1.43 6.73 17.51
N SER A 81 -2.24 6.53 18.55
CA SER A 81 -2.28 5.26 19.29
C SER A 81 -2.88 4.14 18.44
N VAL A 82 -3.91 4.42 17.67
CA VAL A 82 -4.54 3.44 16.79
C VAL A 82 -3.63 3.07 15.60
N LEU A 83 -2.89 4.02 15.03
CA LEU A 83 -1.88 3.71 14.00
C LEU A 83 -0.79 2.78 14.53
N ALA A 84 -0.29 3.02 15.75
CA ALA A 84 0.71 2.16 16.38
C ALA A 84 0.18 0.73 16.59
N LEU A 85 -1.06 0.59 17.09
CA LEU A 85 -1.73 -0.70 17.24
C LEU A 85 -1.91 -1.40 15.89
N TRP A 86 -2.30 -0.67 14.85
CA TRP A 86 -2.49 -1.22 13.51
C TRP A 86 -1.17 -1.70 12.91
N GLN A 87 -0.09 -0.95 13.10
CA GLN A 87 1.25 -1.39 12.73
C GLN A 87 1.62 -2.72 13.39
N ASP A 88 1.41 -2.85 14.70
CA ASP A 88 1.72 -4.07 15.44
C ASP A 88 0.86 -5.26 14.99
N LEU A 89 -0.44 -5.06 14.78
CA LEU A 89 -1.34 -6.08 14.24
C LEU A 89 -0.90 -6.55 12.85
N THR A 90 -0.48 -5.63 12.00
CA THR A 90 -0.02 -5.95 10.64
C THR A 90 1.24 -6.79 10.68
N LEU A 91 2.22 -6.41 11.51
CA LEU A 91 3.45 -7.18 11.71
C LEU A 91 3.16 -8.56 12.32
N ALA A 92 2.22 -8.65 13.26
CA ALA A 92 1.81 -9.92 13.85
C ALA A 92 1.13 -10.85 12.81
N ASN A 93 0.23 -10.31 11.99
CA ASN A 93 -0.48 -11.07 10.96
C ASN A 93 0.46 -11.67 9.91
N MET A 94 1.53 -10.96 9.54
CA MET A 94 2.56 -11.50 8.65
C MET A 94 3.64 -12.32 9.38
N LYS A 95 3.47 -12.59 10.69
CA LYS A 95 4.45 -13.29 11.54
C LYS A 95 5.86 -12.67 11.42
N ALA A 96 5.93 -11.34 11.36
CA ALA A 96 7.19 -10.62 11.16
C ALA A 96 8.16 -10.81 12.32
N THR A 97 9.41 -11.16 12.00
CA THR A 97 10.48 -11.25 13.00
C THR A 97 10.93 -9.85 13.43
N ARG A 98 11.18 -9.63 14.72
CA ARG A 98 11.62 -8.31 15.21
C ARG A 98 12.93 -7.85 14.57
N ALA A 99 13.89 -8.77 14.38
CA ALA A 99 15.19 -8.47 13.80
C ALA A 99 15.14 -8.03 12.31
N SER A 100 14.06 -8.37 11.59
CA SER A 100 13.88 -7.95 10.19
C SER A 100 13.24 -6.56 10.04
N ARG A 101 12.75 -5.96 11.15
CA ARG A 101 12.05 -4.68 11.10
C ARG A 101 13.05 -3.55 10.90
N GLN A 102 12.83 -2.74 9.89
CA GLN A 102 13.64 -1.56 9.61
C GLN A 102 12.73 -0.37 9.29
N LEU A 103 12.92 0.72 10.04
CA LEU A 103 12.29 2.00 9.75
C LEU A 103 12.94 2.64 8.53
N LEU A 104 12.13 3.31 7.72
CA LEU A 104 12.54 3.98 6.50
C LEU A 104 11.98 5.40 6.49
N LEU A 105 12.70 6.29 5.81
CA LEU A 105 12.26 7.66 5.67
C LEU A 105 11.03 7.71 4.74
N LEU A 106 10.07 8.54 5.13
CA LEU A 106 8.91 8.87 4.33
C LEU A 106 8.41 10.25 4.73
N ASN A 107 8.14 11.08 3.73
CA ASN A 107 7.43 12.32 3.89
C ASN A 107 6.09 12.20 3.15
N VAL A 108 4.98 12.55 3.81
CA VAL A 108 3.64 12.58 3.19
C VAL A 108 3.12 14.01 3.29
N PRO A 109 3.23 14.82 2.23
CA PRO A 109 2.74 16.19 2.22
C PRO A 109 1.26 16.26 2.60
N GLY A 110 0.92 17.15 3.53
CA GLY A 110 -0.45 17.36 4.01
C GLY A 110 -0.95 16.35 5.05
N ALA A 111 -0.09 15.45 5.54
CA ALA A 111 -0.38 14.64 6.71
C ALA A 111 -0.55 15.50 7.97
N SER A 112 -1.32 15.02 8.94
CA SER A 112 -1.61 15.75 10.18
C SER A 112 -0.34 16.09 10.97
N PRO A 113 -0.15 17.37 11.36
CA PRO A 113 0.97 17.75 12.19
C PRO A 113 0.86 17.09 13.58
N GLY A 114 1.99 16.69 14.14
CA GLY A 114 2.04 16.06 15.47
C GLY A 114 1.65 14.57 15.50
N ILE A 115 1.18 14.00 14.39
CA ILE A 115 0.97 12.55 14.24
C ILE A 115 2.15 11.97 13.46
N PRO A 116 2.85 10.95 13.98
CA PRO A 116 3.98 10.34 13.27
C PRO A 116 3.58 9.75 11.91
N VAL A 117 4.34 10.08 10.87
CA VAL A 117 4.37 9.33 9.61
C VAL A 117 5.44 8.25 9.76
N THR A 118 5.06 6.99 9.60
CA THR A 118 6.00 5.86 9.75
C THR A 118 5.99 5.02 8.49
N ARG A 119 7.16 4.74 7.91
CA ARG A 119 7.37 3.71 6.89
C ARG A 119 8.31 2.65 7.48
N LEU A 120 7.97 1.39 7.31
CA LEU A 120 8.85 0.30 7.70
C LEU A 120 8.81 -0.86 6.72
N GLN A 121 9.90 -1.61 6.68
CA GLN A 121 9.97 -2.92 6.04
C GLN A 121 10.15 -4.02 7.10
N ALA A 122 9.65 -5.21 6.81
CA ALA A 122 9.83 -6.40 7.62
C ALA A 122 9.76 -7.67 6.76
N GLN A 123 10.31 -8.76 7.28
CA GLN A 123 10.21 -10.09 6.69
C GLN A 123 9.44 -11.02 7.65
N GLY A 124 8.63 -11.89 7.07
CA GLY A 124 7.76 -12.80 7.81
C GLY A 124 7.30 -13.98 6.96
N GLN A 125 6.15 -14.54 7.30
CA GLN A 125 5.57 -15.71 6.65
C GLN A 125 4.06 -15.53 6.45
N ARG A 126 3.55 -16.05 5.34
CA ARG A 126 2.12 -16.16 5.06
C ARG A 126 1.47 -17.26 5.91
N GLY A 127 0.14 -17.36 5.83
CA GLY A 127 -0.63 -18.39 6.55
C GLY A 127 -0.21 -19.83 6.21
N ASP A 128 0.24 -20.04 4.98
CA ASP A 128 0.77 -21.31 4.46
C ASP A 128 2.25 -21.58 4.79
N GLY A 129 2.92 -20.66 5.49
CA GLY A 129 4.35 -20.75 5.84
C GLY A 129 5.30 -20.17 4.79
N THR A 130 4.82 -19.74 3.62
CA THR A 130 5.67 -19.15 2.58
C THR A 130 6.28 -17.83 3.06
N ALA A 131 7.59 -17.65 2.86
CA ALA A 131 8.28 -16.41 3.21
C ALA A 131 7.71 -15.21 2.45
N VAL A 132 7.59 -14.07 3.13
CA VAL A 132 7.08 -12.83 2.52
C VAL A 132 7.81 -11.61 3.07
N SER A 133 8.13 -10.69 2.19
CA SER A 133 8.59 -9.34 2.51
C SER A 133 7.40 -8.39 2.50
N GLY A 134 7.31 -7.53 3.50
CA GLY A 134 6.28 -6.50 3.60
C GLY A 134 6.91 -5.14 3.84
N GLN A 135 6.35 -4.11 3.21
CA GLN A 135 6.67 -2.72 3.50
C GLN A 135 5.38 -1.93 3.62
N ALA A 136 5.27 -1.12 4.66
CA ALA A 136 4.04 -0.40 4.97
C ALA A 136 4.33 1.01 5.46
N ALA A 137 3.44 1.94 5.11
CA ALA A 137 3.37 3.30 5.60
C ALA A 137 2.09 3.51 6.41
N TYR A 138 2.21 4.27 7.50
CA TYR A 138 1.14 4.59 8.45
C TYR A 138 1.15 6.10 8.69
N PHE A 139 0.01 6.75 8.50
CA PHE A 139 -0.15 8.19 8.67
C PHE A 139 -1.63 8.56 8.81
N ALA A 140 -1.91 9.83 9.12
CA ALA A 140 -3.27 10.33 9.32
C ALA A 140 -3.52 11.69 8.67
N GLN A 141 -4.79 11.97 8.41
CA GLN A 141 -5.32 13.31 8.17
C GLN A 141 -6.60 13.48 9.02
N GLY A 142 -6.51 14.27 10.08
CA GLY A 142 -7.58 14.40 11.08
C GLY A 142 -7.82 13.07 11.80
N SER A 143 -9.07 12.58 11.77
CA SER A 143 -9.46 11.27 12.29
C SER A 143 -9.30 10.12 11.29
N GLN A 144 -8.98 10.43 10.02
CA GLN A 144 -8.76 9.42 8.99
C GLN A 144 -7.36 8.84 9.10
N LEU A 145 -7.28 7.52 9.19
CA LEU A 145 -6.07 6.73 9.31
C LEU A 145 -5.82 5.98 8.01
N PHE A 146 -4.57 5.94 7.60
CA PHE A 146 -4.15 5.34 6.35
C PHE A 146 -3.07 4.30 6.62
N GLN A 147 -3.27 3.11 6.07
CA GLN A 147 -2.23 2.10 5.87
C GLN A 147 -2.02 1.94 4.37
N VAL A 148 -0.79 2.17 3.90
CA VAL A 148 -0.39 1.88 2.52
C VAL A 148 0.66 0.80 2.58
N VAL A 149 0.42 -0.34 1.94
CA VAL A 149 1.23 -1.55 2.13
C VAL A 149 1.51 -2.24 0.80
N MET A 150 2.70 -2.82 0.68
CA MET A 150 3.03 -3.78 -0.35
C MET A 150 3.60 -5.08 0.24
N TYR A 151 3.26 -6.20 -0.38
CA TYR A 151 3.77 -7.52 -0.04
C TYR A 151 4.31 -8.22 -1.29
N ALA A 152 5.48 -8.83 -1.19
CA ALA A 152 6.09 -9.59 -2.28
C ALA A 152 7.04 -10.65 -1.71
N PRO A 153 7.41 -11.70 -2.48
CA PRO A 153 8.54 -12.56 -2.09
C PRO A 153 9.81 -11.73 -1.86
N HIS A 154 10.09 -10.81 -2.79
CA HIS A 154 11.18 -9.84 -2.73
C HIS A 154 10.65 -8.46 -3.14
N ILE A 155 10.95 -7.44 -2.36
CA ILE A 155 10.57 -6.06 -2.68
C ILE A 155 11.71 -5.38 -3.43
N THR A 156 11.45 -4.99 -4.68
CA THR A 156 12.38 -4.20 -5.49
C THR A 156 12.40 -2.75 -5.00
N PRO A 157 13.57 -2.17 -4.67
CA PRO A 157 13.65 -0.81 -4.13
C PRO A 157 12.99 0.25 -5.01
N ASP A 158 13.18 0.20 -6.32
CA ASP A 158 12.62 1.20 -7.26
C ASP A 158 11.09 1.16 -7.33
N VAL A 159 10.50 -0.03 -7.23
CA VAL A 159 9.05 -0.23 -7.21
C VAL A 159 8.46 0.31 -5.91
N ALA A 160 9.10 -0.01 -4.79
CA ALA A 160 8.72 0.52 -3.49
C ALA A 160 8.85 2.06 -3.46
N GLU A 161 9.95 2.60 -3.98
CA GLU A 161 10.17 4.04 -3.95
C GLU A 161 9.15 4.77 -4.82
N THR A 162 8.85 4.27 -6.01
CA THR A 162 7.76 4.80 -6.86
C THR A 162 6.41 4.81 -6.11
N PHE A 163 6.10 3.71 -5.42
CA PHE A 163 4.83 3.58 -4.70
C PHE A 163 4.75 4.53 -3.50
N PHE A 164 5.74 4.53 -2.61
CA PHE A 164 5.69 5.30 -1.36
C PHE A 164 5.97 6.80 -1.55
N SER A 165 6.78 7.20 -2.53
CA SER A 165 7.01 8.63 -2.83
C SER A 165 5.80 9.31 -3.48
N SER A 166 4.85 8.53 -4.01
CA SER A 166 3.61 9.07 -4.60
C SER A 166 2.60 9.62 -3.58
N LEU A 167 2.76 9.29 -2.30
CA LEU A 167 1.80 9.60 -1.24
C LEU A 167 1.75 11.10 -0.95
N LYS A 168 0.58 11.70 -1.17
CA LYS A 168 0.32 13.11 -0.84
C LYS A 168 -1.17 13.33 -0.57
N PHE A 169 -1.48 14.35 0.22
CA PHE A 169 -2.84 14.83 0.35
C PHE A 169 -3.05 16.06 -0.55
N GLU A 170 -4.16 16.06 -1.30
CA GLU A 170 -4.58 17.13 -2.22
C GLU A 170 -5.93 17.73 -1.81
#